data_AF-A0A1I5YYH0-F1
#
_entry.id   AF-A0A1I5YYH0-F1
#
_cell.length_a   1.000
_cell.length_b   1.000
_cell.length_c   1.000
_cell.angle_alpha   90.00
_cell.angle_beta   90.00
_cell.angle_gamma   90.00
#
_symmetry.space_group_name_H-M   'P 1'
#
loop_
_entity.id
_entity.type
_entity.pdbx_description
1 polymer ?
#
loop_
_entity_poly.entity_id
_entity_poly.type
_entity_poly.pdbx_seq_one_letter_code
_entity_poly.pdbx_strand_id
1 'polypeptide(L)'
;MRADDPDDISSNAAIFSCPAHRGKLHALFRPALPMLRLSRKNLLIALLALSWLAGMALAYRWFETRYLRTFDERAAVFSGAELQLPTELSGPGAIRLVHFWDPACPCNVGNQQHLAELIEHYTPQGVQFHVVQKPGSQGRLPAELAALQPIDELPGSTNLPASPAVAIWDKQGQLAYFGPYSEGLVCNSSNSFIEPILEALAAGRRVDASNTLAVGCFCEWSAPTSN
;
A
#
# COMPACT_ATOMS: atom_id res chain seq x y z
N MET A 1 4.67 71.46 -0.01
CA MET A 1 4.55 72.60 -0.94
C MET A 1 4.47 72.03 -2.37
N ARG A 2 3.79 72.62 -3.36
CA ARG A 2 3.91 74.00 -3.93
C ARG A 2 5.35 74.28 -4.43
N ALA A 3 5.59 74.97 -5.54
CA ALA A 3 4.70 75.62 -6.52
C ALA A 3 4.97 75.01 -7.93
N ASP A 4 4.03 74.92 -8.88
CA ASP A 4 3.25 75.96 -9.60
C ASP A 4 4.06 76.65 -10.74
N ASP A 5 3.33 76.93 -11.84
CA ASP A 5 3.57 77.78 -13.05
C ASP A 5 4.13 79.21 -12.76
N PRO A 6 4.41 80.11 -13.76
CA PRO A 6 4.08 80.16 -15.21
C PRO A 6 5.34 80.32 -16.11
N ASP A 7 5.39 80.78 -17.38
CA ASP A 7 4.51 81.47 -18.38
C ASP A 7 4.74 80.81 -19.78
N ASP A 8 3.90 80.84 -20.83
CA ASP A 8 2.75 81.62 -21.34
C ASP A 8 3.05 82.57 -22.54
N ILE A 9 2.05 82.74 -23.42
CA ILE A 9 1.91 83.65 -24.57
C ILE A 9 3.00 83.60 -25.69
N SER A 10 2.66 83.02 -26.85
CA SER A 10 2.34 83.85 -28.04
C SER A 10 1.95 83.05 -29.29
N SER A 11 0.68 83.25 -29.69
CA SER A 11 0.19 83.46 -31.06
C SER A 11 1.09 83.13 -32.26
N ASN A 12 0.61 82.23 -33.12
CA ASN A 12 0.25 82.67 -34.47
C ASN A 12 -0.88 81.84 -35.09
N ALA A 13 -1.80 82.50 -35.80
CA ALA A 13 -2.96 81.84 -36.41
C ALA A 13 -2.70 81.49 -37.89
N ALA A 14 -2.85 80.22 -38.24
CA ALA A 14 -2.84 79.75 -39.63
C ALA A 14 -4.23 79.19 -39.99
N ILE A 15 -5.07 80.04 -40.58
CA ILE A 15 -6.42 79.66 -41.02
C ILE A 15 -6.32 78.79 -42.28
N PHE A 16 -6.83 77.56 -42.21
CA PHE A 16 -7.14 76.75 -43.40
C PHE A 16 -8.54 76.15 -43.30
N SER A 17 -9.21 76.08 -44.45
CA SER A 17 -10.68 76.02 -44.53
C SER A 17 -11.29 74.61 -44.42
N CYS A 18 -12.57 74.61 -44.07
CA CYS A 18 -13.48 73.46 -44.03
C CYS A 18 -13.56 72.72 -45.40
N PRO A 19 -13.98 71.44 -45.43
CA PRO A 19 -15.43 71.18 -45.34
C PRO A 19 -15.82 70.09 -44.31
N ALA A 20 -17.06 70.20 -43.82
CA ALA A 20 -17.62 69.30 -42.82
C ALA A 20 -18.00 67.93 -43.42
N HIS A 21 -17.74 66.84 -42.68
CA HIS A 21 -18.26 65.51 -43.00
C HIS A 21 -19.33 65.08 -42.00
N ARG A 22 -20.45 64.53 -42.50
CA ARG A 22 -21.55 64.03 -41.66
C ARG A 22 -21.05 62.88 -40.77
N GLY A 23 -21.33 62.96 -39.47
CA GLY A 23 -21.00 61.92 -38.49
C GLY A 23 -21.99 60.75 -38.47
N LYS A 24 -21.64 59.72 -37.70
CA LYS A 24 -22.52 58.62 -37.26
C LYS A 24 -22.05 58.17 -35.87
N LEU A 25 -23.00 57.98 -34.95
CA LEU A 25 -22.70 57.28 -33.69
C LEU A 25 -22.41 55.82 -34.02
N HIS A 26 -21.26 55.30 -33.57
CA HIS A 26 -21.00 53.87 -33.54
C HIS A 26 -21.20 53.35 -32.12
N ALA A 27 -22.11 52.39 -31.98
CA ALA A 27 -22.54 51.87 -30.68
C ALA A 27 -21.45 51.01 -30.01
N LEU A 28 -21.54 50.90 -28.68
CA LEU A 28 -20.70 50.04 -27.85
C LEU A 28 -20.89 48.56 -28.23
N PHE A 29 -20.02 48.04 -29.09
CA PHE A 29 -19.98 46.63 -29.42
C PHE A 29 -19.42 45.83 -28.23
N ARG A 30 -20.30 45.08 -27.55
CA ARG A 30 -19.85 43.98 -26.70
C ARG A 30 -19.13 42.95 -27.59
N PRO A 31 -17.89 42.52 -27.28
CA PRO A 31 -17.29 41.38 -27.96
C PRO A 31 -18.11 40.13 -27.61
N ALA A 32 -18.75 39.54 -28.61
CA ALA A 32 -19.40 38.24 -28.44
C ALA A 32 -18.33 37.17 -28.20
N LEU A 33 -18.52 36.34 -27.17
CA LEU A 33 -17.72 35.13 -26.99
C LEU A 33 -17.77 34.30 -28.28
N PRO A 34 -16.63 33.90 -28.87
CA PRO A 34 -16.63 33.21 -30.15
C PRO A 34 -17.28 31.84 -29.99
N MET A 35 -18.49 31.68 -30.53
CA MET A 35 -19.12 30.37 -30.67
C MET A 35 -18.20 29.46 -31.46
N LEU A 36 -17.63 28.45 -30.81
CA LEU A 36 -16.85 27.40 -31.47
C LEU A 36 -17.75 26.71 -32.50
N ARG A 37 -17.58 27.07 -33.78
CA ARG A 37 -18.17 26.33 -34.91
C ARG A 37 -17.44 25.00 -35.03
N LEU A 38 -17.89 24.04 -34.22
CA LEU A 38 -17.33 22.70 -34.17
C LEU A 38 -17.66 22.00 -35.49
N SER A 39 -16.74 22.08 -36.45
CA SER A 39 -16.78 21.33 -37.70
C SER A 39 -17.03 19.85 -37.41
N ARG A 40 -17.75 19.13 -38.27
CA ARG A 40 -18.00 17.68 -38.11
C ARG A 40 -16.70 16.90 -37.88
N LYS A 41 -15.58 17.33 -38.48
CA LYS A 41 -14.24 16.75 -38.23
C LYS A 41 -13.78 16.98 -36.79
N ASN A 42 -13.89 18.19 -36.27
CA ASN A 42 -13.49 18.55 -34.91
C ASN A 42 -14.40 17.88 -33.86
N LEU A 43 -15.70 17.73 -34.16
CA LEU A 43 -16.64 16.96 -33.33
C LEU A 43 -16.23 15.48 -33.25
N LEU A 44 -15.91 14.85 -34.38
CA LEU A 44 -15.44 13.46 -34.40
C LEU A 44 -14.11 13.27 -33.64
N ILE A 45 -13.16 14.20 -33.79
CA ILE A 45 -11.89 14.18 -33.05
C ILE A 45 -12.14 14.34 -31.54
N ALA A 46 -13.01 15.28 -31.14
CA ALA A 46 -13.35 15.47 -29.73
C ALA A 46 -14.07 14.26 -29.12
N LEU A 47 -15.00 13.63 -29.85
CA LEU A 47 -15.68 12.41 -29.41
C LEU A 47 -14.70 11.22 -29.29
N LEU A 48 -13.74 11.08 -30.21
CA LEU A 48 -12.73 10.02 -30.15
C LEU A 48 -11.72 10.24 -29.03
N ALA A 49 -11.33 11.49 -28.75
CA ALA A 49 -10.50 11.83 -27.59
C ALA A 49 -11.25 11.57 -26.27
N LEU A 50 -12.54 11.90 -26.21
CA LEU A 50 -13.39 11.64 -25.03
C LEU A 50 -13.61 10.13 -24.80
N SER A 51 -13.82 9.33 -25.86
CA SER A 51 -13.98 7.88 -25.71
C SER A 51 -12.66 7.21 -25.31
N TRP A 52 -11.52 7.70 -25.79
CA TRP A 52 -10.19 7.25 -25.35
C TRP A 52 -9.92 7.61 -23.88
N LEU A 53 -10.19 8.85 -23.46
CA LEU A 53 -10.09 9.27 -22.06
C LEU A 53 -11.02 8.47 -21.15
N ALA A 54 -12.26 8.21 -21.56
CA ALA A 54 -13.19 7.37 -20.82
C ALA A 54 -12.71 5.92 -20.73
N GLY A 55 -12.14 5.37 -21.81
CA GLY A 55 -11.50 4.05 -21.82
C GLY A 55 -10.30 3.97 -20.87
N MET A 56 -9.41 4.97 -20.88
CA MET A 56 -8.31 5.08 -19.94
C MET A 56 -8.78 5.20 -18.49
N ALA A 57 -9.80 6.02 -18.20
CA ALA A 57 -10.34 6.17 -16.86
C ALA A 57 -11.00 4.87 -16.37
N LEU A 58 -11.70 4.14 -17.24
CA LEU A 58 -12.30 2.84 -16.90
C LEU A 58 -11.23 1.77 -16.66
N ALA A 59 -10.19 1.71 -17.50
CA ALA A 59 -9.06 0.81 -17.34
C ALA A 59 -8.24 1.13 -16.08
N TYR A 60 -8.01 2.43 -15.80
CA TYR A 60 -7.36 2.89 -14.57
C TYR A 60 -8.17 2.49 -13.34
N ARG A 61 -9.49 2.75 -13.30
CA ARG A 61 -10.32 2.35 -12.13
C ARG A 61 -10.43 0.83 -11.97
N TRP A 62 -10.42 0.08 -13.07
CA TRP A 62 -10.35 -1.39 -13.03
C TRP A 62 -9.01 -1.86 -12.46
N PHE A 63 -7.89 -1.26 -12.89
CA PHE A 63 -6.57 -1.56 -12.36
C PHE A 63 -6.43 -1.17 -10.89
N GLU A 64 -6.88 0.03 -10.53
CA GLU A 64 -6.88 0.57 -9.17
C GLU A 64 -7.65 -0.36 -8.22
N THR A 65 -8.92 -0.67 -8.52
CA THR A 65 -9.73 -1.57 -7.68
C THR A 65 -9.21 -3.03 -7.64
N ARG A 66 -8.41 -3.46 -8.62
CA ARG A 66 -7.89 -4.83 -8.71
C ARG A 66 -6.48 -5.01 -8.15
N TYR A 67 -5.64 -3.97 -8.15
CA TYR A 67 -4.21 -4.02 -7.80
C TYR A 67 -3.75 -2.92 -6.83
N LEU A 68 -4.38 -1.73 -6.84
CA LEU A 68 -4.11 -0.63 -5.88
C LEU A 68 -5.21 -0.57 -4.81
N ARG A 69 -5.31 -1.62 -3.98
CA ARG A 69 -6.09 -1.51 -2.75
C ARG A 69 -5.37 -0.55 -1.81
N THR A 70 -6.12 0.30 -1.11
CA THR A 70 -5.60 1.04 0.05
C THR A 70 -5.12 0.05 1.09
N PHE A 71 -3.84 0.13 1.45
CA PHE A 71 -3.28 -0.67 2.53
C PHE A 71 -3.69 -0.04 3.87
N ASP A 72 -4.54 -0.71 4.62
CA ASP A 72 -4.86 -0.32 6.00
C ASP A 72 -3.66 -0.65 6.90
N GLU A 73 -2.71 0.28 6.99
CA GLU A 73 -1.68 0.27 8.02
C GLU A 73 -2.33 0.33 9.40
N ARG A 74 -2.22 -0.75 10.17
CA ARG A 74 -2.76 -0.82 11.53
C ARG A 74 -1.70 -1.24 12.53
N ALA A 75 -1.78 -0.68 13.73
CA ALA A 75 -1.04 -1.18 14.87
C ALA A 75 -1.64 -2.51 15.34
N ALA A 76 -0.80 -3.51 15.58
CA ALA A 76 -1.20 -4.79 16.16
C ALA A 76 -0.26 -5.15 17.33
N VAL A 77 -0.85 -5.60 18.43
CA VAL A 77 -0.14 -6.15 19.60
C VAL A 77 -0.19 -7.66 19.51
N PHE A 78 0.96 -8.28 19.31
CA PHE A 78 1.15 -9.72 19.25
C PHE A 78 1.58 -10.21 20.63
N SER A 79 0.73 -10.99 21.30
CA SER A 79 1.06 -11.71 22.53
C SER A 79 1.02 -13.21 22.26
N GLY A 80 2.16 -13.87 22.40
CA GLY A 80 2.30 -15.29 22.13
C GLY A 80 2.03 -16.19 23.34
N ALA A 81 1.55 -15.64 24.46
CA ALA A 81 1.46 -16.35 25.74
C ALA A 81 0.57 -17.62 25.71
N GLU A 82 -0.39 -17.68 24.79
CA GLU A 82 -1.28 -18.84 24.61
C GLU A 82 -0.77 -19.83 23.53
N LEU A 83 0.21 -19.43 22.70
CA LEU A 83 0.65 -20.21 21.53
C LEU A 83 1.55 -21.38 21.93
N GLN A 84 1.09 -22.58 21.61
CA GLN A 84 1.81 -23.83 21.88
C GLN A 84 1.94 -24.65 20.59
N LEU A 85 3.04 -25.38 20.43
CA LEU A 85 3.17 -26.33 19.33
C LEU A 85 2.20 -27.51 19.53
N PRO A 86 1.73 -28.16 18.46
CA PRO A 86 1.10 -29.48 18.54
C PRO A 86 1.98 -30.49 19.29
N THR A 87 1.37 -31.55 19.83
CA THR A 87 2.08 -32.58 20.62
C THR A 87 3.23 -33.23 19.83
N GLU A 88 3.04 -33.36 18.52
CA GLU A 88 3.91 -34.00 17.54
C GLU A 88 5.15 -33.16 17.23
N LEU A 89 5.05 -31.84 17.42
CA LEU A 89 6.13 -30.87 17.19
C LEU A 89 6.73 -30.33 18.50
N SER A 90 6.11 -30.62 19.65
CA SER A 90 6.48 -30.08 20.96
C SER A 90 7.84 -30.53 21.49
N GLY A 91 8.41 -29.73 22.39
CA GLY A 91 9.65 -30.06 23.12
C GLY A 91 10.95 -29.85 22.31
N PRO A 92 12.09 -30.34 22.82
CA PRO A 92 13.39 -30.11 22.22
C PRO A 92 13.51 -30.64 20.78
N GLY A 93 14.28 -29.96 19.93
CA GLY A 93 14.42 -30.34 18.52
C GLY A 93 15.02 -29.24 17.64
N ALA A 94 14.52 -29.14 16.41
CA ALA A 94 14.82 -28.04 15.51
C ALA A 94 14.32 -26.69 16.06
N ILE A 95 14.76 -25.60 15.43
CA ILE A 95 14.03 -24.32 15.49
C ILE A 95 12.79 -24.49 14.60
N ARG A 96 11.59 -24.21 15.09
CA ARG A 96 10.36 -24.25 14.28
C ARG A 96 9.89 -22.83 14.03
N LEU A 97 9.74 -22.45 12.76
CA LEU A 97 9.07 -21.22 12.35
C LEU A 97 7.69 -21.59 11.80
N VAL A 98 6.63 -21.08 12.42
CA VAL A 98 5.24 -21.26 11.96
C VAL A 98 4.73 -19.95 11.37
N HIS A 99 4.34 -19.99 10.11
CA HIS A 99 3.66 -18.91 9.41
C HIS A 99 2.14 -19.01 9.58
N PHE A 100 1.50 -17.96 10.09
CA PHE A 100 0.04 -17.84 10.14
C PHE A 100 -0.48 -17.11 8.91
N TRP A 101 -1.36 -17.77 8.15
CA TRP A 101 -1.75 -17.36 6.80
C TRP A 101 -3.27 -17.31 6.59
N ASP A 102 -3.80 -16.14 6.19
CA ASP A 102 -5.17 -15.99 5.68
C ASP A 102 -5.13 -15.92 4.14
N PRO A 103 -5.66 -16.92 3.40
CA PRO A 103 -5.68 -16.91 1.94
C PRO A 103 -6.37 -15.71 1.29
N ALA A 104 -7.33 -15.08 1.97
CA ALA A 104 -8.05 -13.90 1.48
C ALA A 104 -7.30 -12.58 1.74
N CYS A 105 -6.25 -12.59 2.56
CA CYS A 105 -5.53 -11.38 2.95
C CYS A 105 -4.64 -10.85 1.81
N PRO A 106 -4.81 -9.60 1.35
CA PRO A 106 -3.94 -9.01 0.31
C PRO A 106 -2.50 -8.79 0.78
N CYS A 107 -2.26 -8.63 2.10
CA CYS A 107 -0.93 -8.35 2.65
C CYS A 107 0.09 -9.50 2.43
N ASN A 108 -0.38 -10.73 2.16
CA ASN A 108 0.48 -11.87 1.82
C ASN A 108 1.41 -11.61 0.61
N VAL A 109 1.01 -10.75 -0.32
CA VAL A 109 1.85 -10.45 -1.50
C VAL A 109 3.15 -9.73 -1.09
N GLY A 110 3.12 -8.98 0.02
CA GLY A 110 4.25 -8.20 0.52
C GLY A 110 5.34 -9.02 1.23
N ASN A 111 5.11 -10.30 1.53
CA ASN A 111 6.06 -11.17 2.25
C ASN A 111 6.34 -12.54 1.60
N GLN A 112 5.63 -12.93 0.55
CA GLN A 112 5.82 -14.23 -0.12
C GLN A 112 7.25 -14.47 -0.60
N GLN A 113 7.86 -13.48 -1.26
CA GLN A 113 9.26 -13.54 -1.71
C GLN A 113 10.23 -13.66 -0.51
N HIS A 114 10.04 -12.85 0.52
CA HIS A 114 10.88 -12.88 1.73
C HIS A 114 10.80 -14.22 2.47
N LEU A 115 9.61 -14.83 2.53
CA LEU A 115 9.44 -16.16 3.11
C LEU A 115 10.09 -17.26 2.27
N ALA A 116 10.08 -17.16 0.93
CA ALA A 116 10.81 -18.09 0.08
C ALA A 116 12.34 -18.00 0.30
N GLU A 117 12.89 -16.78 0.39
CA GLU A 117 14.31 -16.53 0.71
C GLU A 117 14.68 -17.06 2.10
N LEU A 118 13.82 -16.88 3.10
CA LEU A 118 13.97 -17.47 4.44
C LEU A 118 14.01 -19.01 4.39
N ILE A 119 13.09 -19.64 3.66
CA ILE A 119 13.04 -21.10 3.50
C ILE A 119 14.33 -21.60 2.84
N GLU A 120 14.77 -20.99 1.73
CA GLU A 120 15.98 -21.38 1.01
C GLU A 120 17.24 -21.25 1.88
N HIS A 121 17.39 -20.14 2.61
CA HIS A 121 18.59 -19.87 3.40
C HIS A 121 18.65 -20.68 4.72
N TYR A 122 17.54 -20.87 5.42
CA TYR A 122 17.53 -21.44 6.77
C TYR A 122 17.11 -22.92 6.85
N THR A 123 16.43 -23.49 5.85
CA THR A 123 16.15 -24.95 5.84
C THR A 123 17.44 -25.78 5.84
N PRO A 124 18.50 -25.45 5.06
CA PRO A 124 19.80 -26.13 5.14
C PRO A 124 20.50 -25.99 6.50
N GLN A 125 20.13 -24.99 7.31
CA GLN A 125 20.65 -24.76 8.66
C GLN A 125 19.87 -25.54 9.74
N GLY A 126 18.85 -26.33 9.35
CA GLY A 126 18.04 -27.14 10.25
C GLY A 126 16.86 -26.38 10.90
N VAL A 127 16.43 -25.26 10.32
CA VAL A 127 15.14 -24.63 10.69
C VAL A 127 14.01 -25.37 9.98
N GLN A 128 12.95 -25.72 10.72
CA GLN A 128 11.74 -26.33 10.17
C GLN A 128 10.69 -25.25 9.93
N PHE A 129 10.14 -25.24 8.72
CA PHE A 129 9.20 -24.22 8.25
C PHE A 129 7.79 -24.81 8.13
N HIS A 130 6.85 -24.24 8.87
CA HIS A 130 5.47 -24.71 8.99
C HIS A 130 4.46 -23.63 8.64
N VAL A 131 3.23 -24.02 8.35
CA VAL A 131 2.12 -23.10 8.05
C VAL A 131 0.84 -23.51 8.78
N VAL A 132 0.15 -22.53 9.35
CA VAL A 132 -1.22 -22.64 9.87
C VAL A 132 -2.11 -21.76 9.00
N GLN A 133 -3.04 -22.37 8.29
CA GLN A 133 -4.05 -21.65 7.52
C GLN A 133 -5.19 -21.19 8.45
N LYS A 134 -5.67 -19.96 8.28
CA LYS A 134 -6.81 -19.41 9.04
C LYS A 134 -8.02 -20.36 9.03
N PRO A 135 -8.54 -20.77 10.20
CA PRO A 135 -9.70 -21.66 10.28
C PRO A 135 -10.90 -21.16 9.46
N GLY A 136 -11.56 -22.08 8.76
CA GLY A 136 -12.72 -21.77 7.90
C GLY A 136 -12.43 -21.05 6.58
N SER A 137 -11.18 -20.62 6.34
CA SER A 137 -10.79 -20.04 5.05
C SER A 137 -10.61 -21.11 3.96
N GLN A 138 -10.53 -20.69 2.70
CA GLN A 138 -10.31 -21.57 1.55
C GLN A 138 -9.23 -21.00 0.63
N GLY A 139 -8.27 -21.83 0.24
CA GLY A 139 -7.14 -21.41 -0.59
C GLY A 139 -6.12 -22.52 -0.78
N ARG A 140 -5.04 -22.20 -1.50
CA ARG A 140 -3.82 -23.01 -1.60
C ARG A 140 -2.62 -22.07 -1.53
N LEU A 141 -1.51 -22.54 -0.96
CA LEU A 141 -0.28 -21.76 -0.95
C LEU A 141 0.26 -21.53 -2.37
N PRO A 142 1.01 -20.44 -2.60
CA PRO A 142 1.86 -20.27 -3.78
C PRO A 142 2.84 -21.44 -3.95
N ALA A 143 3.28 -21.71 -5.18
CA ALA A 143 4.18 -22.84 -5.47
C ALA A 143 5.57 -22.64 -4.83
N GLU A 144 5.97 -21.38 -4.71
CA GLU A 144 7.18 -20.85 -4.08
C GLU A 144 7.22 -21.18 -2.58
N LEU A 145 6.06 -21.40 -1.97
CA LEU A 145 5.88 -21.70 -0.55
C LEU A 145 5.47 -23.17 -0.28
N ALA A 146 5.50 -24.03 -1.31
CA ALA A 146 5.10 -25.45 -1.20
C ALA A 146 6.01 -26.31 -0.30
N ALA A 147 7.14 -25.76 0.17
CA ALA A 147 8.01 -26.38 1.17
C ALA A 147 7.50 -26.22 2.63
N LEU A 148 6.52 -25.34 2.88
CA LEU A 148 5.91 -25.18 4.20
C LEU A 148 5.13 -26.44 4.60
N GLN A 149 5.45 -27.00 5.77
CA GLN A 149 4.73 -28.16 6.32
C GLN A 149 3.42 -27.71 7.00
N PRO A 150 2.25 -28.19 6.56
CA PRO A 150 0.98 -27.78 7.17
C PRO A 150 0.84 -28.27 8.61
N ILE A 151 0.21 -27.44 9.43
CA ILE A 151 -0.30 -27.75 10.76
C ILE A 151 -1.81 -27.47 10.72
N ASP A 152 -2.64 -28.49 10.95
CA ASP A 152 -4.10 -28.38 10.86
C ASP A 152 -4.70 -27.49 11.96
N GLU A 153 -4.16 -27.57 13.18
CA GLU A 153 -4.54 -26.75 14.34
C GLU A 153 -3.32 -26.47 15.22
N LEU A 154 -3.16 -25.24 15.69
CA LEU A 154 -2.09 -24.83 16.61
C LEU A 154 -2.73 -24.26 17.90
N PRO A 155 -2.59 -24.91 19.06
CA PRO A 155 -3.24 -24.46 20.29
C PRO A 155 -2.90 -23.00 20.64
N GLY A 156 -3.94 -22.22 20.93
CA GLY A 156 -3.86 -20.77 21.15
C GLY A 156 -4.00 -19.92 19.88
N SER A 157 -3.93 -20.50 18.67
CA SER A 157 -4.02 -19.72 17.42
C SER A 157 -5.45 -19.33 17.01
N THR A 158 -6.44 -19.44 17.88
CA THR A 158 -7.83 -19.04 17.58
C THR A 158 -7.98 -17.52 17.51
N ASN A 159 -7.29 -16.79 18.39
CA ASN A 159 -7.48 -15.35 18.64
C ASN A 159 -6.23 -14.52 18.31
N LEU A 160 -5.50 -14.84 17.23
CA LEU A 160 -4.39 -14.00 16.77
C LEU A 160 -4.87 -12.56 16.49
N PRO A 161 -4.05 -11.52 16.72
CA PRO A 161 -4.46 -10.13 16.48
C PRO A 161 -4.51 -9.77 14.99
N ALA A 162 -3.77 -10.50 14.15
CA ALA A 162 -3.40 -10.10 12.80
C ALA A 162 -2.84 -11.28 11.98
N SER A 163 -2.91 -11.15 10.66
CA SER A 163 -2.19 -11.96 9.68
C SER A 163 -1.74 -11.10 8.48
N PRO A 164 -0.66 -11.45 7.75
CA PRO A 164 0.25 -12.57 8.01
C PRO A 164 1.07 -12.36 9.29
N ALA A 165 1.37 -13.45 10.00
CA ALA A 165 2.17 -13.44 11.21
C ALA A 165 3.14 -14.63 11.27
N VAL A 166 4.07 -14.58 12.22
CA VAL A 166 5.11 -15.58 12.47
C VAL A 166 5.23 -15.85 13.97
N ALA A 167 5.30 -17.13 14.35
CA ALA A 167 5.84 -17.56 15.64
C ALA A 167 7.09 -18.40 15.44
N ILE A 168 8.09 -18.25 16.32
CA ILE A 168 9.34 -19.03 16.29
C ILE A 168 9.55 -19.70 17.63
N TRP A 169 9.73 -21.01 17.63
CA TRP A 169 10.13 -21.80 18.80
C TRP A 169 11.61 -22.19 18.71
N ASP A 170 12.31 -22.10 19.84
CA ASP A 170 13.72 -22.45 19.96
C ASP A 170 13.97 -23.98 19.95
N LYS A 171 15.25 -24.36 20.06
CA LYS A 171 15.69 -25.77 20.09
C LYS A 171 15.26 -26.50 21.37
N GLN A 172 14.70 -25.81 22.35
CA GLN A 172 14.13 -26.32 23.59
C GLN A 172 12.58 -26.39 23.52
N GLY A 173 11.98 -25.97 22.40
CA GLY A 173 10.53 -25.91 22.23
C GLY A 173 9.87 -24.75 22.98
N GLN A 174 10.63 -23.72 23.37
CA GLN A 174 10.10 -22.51 24.00
C GLN A 174 9.80 -21.44 22.93
N LEU A 175 8.72 -20.68 23.09
CA LEU A 175 8.39 -19.59 22.17
C LEU A 175 9.42 -18.46 22.33
N ALA A 176 10.18 -18.19 21.26
CA ALA A 176 11.22 -17.17 21.21
C ALA A 176 10.76 -15.88 20.50
N TYR A 177 9.78 -15.97 19.60
CA TYR A 177 9.20 -14.81 18.89
C TYR A 177 7.73 -15.00 18.58
N PHE A 178 6.94 -13.93 18.64
CA PHE A 178 5.65 -13.84 17.95
C PHE A 178 5.39 -12.40 17.44
N GLY A 179 5.14 -12.25 16.15
CA GLY A 179 4.99 -10.95 15.50
C GLY A 179 4.86 -11.03 13.97
N PRO A 180 5.05 -9.91 13.25
CA PRO A 180 5.10 -9.88 11.78
C PRO A 180 6.47 -10.34 11.24
N TYR A 181 6.68 -10.25 9.93
CA TYR A 181 8.01 -10.45 9.33
C TYR A 181 8.91 -9.22 9.51
N SER A 182 8.35 -8.02 9.37
CA SER A 182 9.06 -6.74 9.37
C SER A 182 8.15 -5.62 9.90
N GLU A 183 8.70 -4.41 10.03
CA GLU A 183 7.92 -3.17 10.15
C GLU A 183 7.61 -2.54 8.78
N GLY A 184 6.46 -1.85 8.67
CA GLY A 184 6.06 -1.12 7.46
C GLY A 184 5.31 -1.95 6.41
N LEU A 185 5.29 -1.46 5.16
CA LEU A 185 4.49 -1.99 4.06
C LEU A 185 5.14 -3.11 3.23
N VAL A 186 6.46 -3.24 3.28
CA VAL A 186 7.24 -4.16 2.41
C VAL A 186 8.15 -5.01 3.29
N CYS A 187 8.07 -6.34 3.18
CA CYS A 187 8.97 -7.23 3.91
C CYS A 187 10.20 -7.54 3.05
N ASN A 188 11.40 -7.27 3.56
CA ASN A 188 12.67 -7.73 2.99
C ASN A 188 13.74 -7.83 4.08
N SER A 189 14.90 -8.39 3.75
CA SER A 189 15.98 -8.64 4.74
C SER A 189 16.58 -7.40 5.39
N SER A 190 16.41 -6.20 4.81
CA SER A 190 16.91 -4.96 5.43
C SER A 190 16.00 -4.38 6.53
N ASN A 191 14.75 -4.85 6.65
CA ASN A 191 13.81 -4.44 7.70
C ASN A 191 13.15 -5.62 8.44
N SER A 192 13.64 -6.84 8.24
CA SER A 192 13.09 -8.06 8.85
C SER A 192 13.46 -8.21 10.33
N PHE A 193 12.49 -8.66 11.13
CA PHE A 193 12.72 -9.11 12.51
C PHE A 193 13.14 -10.58 12.59
N ILE A 194 12.96 -11.36 11.52
CA ILE A 194 13.08 -12.83 11.56
C ILE A 194 14.54 -13.28 11.53
N GLU A 195 15.35 -12.80 10.58
CA GLU A 195 16.75 -13.22 10.44
C GLU A 195 17.60 -12.99 11.70
N PRO A 196 17.59 -11.82 12.38
CA PRO A 196 18.37 -11.62 13.60
C PRO A 196 18.01 -12.59 14.74
N ILE A 197 16.78 -13.10 14.74
CA ILE A 197 16.29 -14.09 15.70
C ILE A 197 16.71 -15.50 15.30
N LEU A 198 16.57 -15.88 14.01
CA LEU A 198 17.06 -17.17 13.51
C LEU A 198 18.58 -17.31 13.68
N GLU A 199 19.35 -16.26 13.38
CA GLU A 199 20.79 -16.19 13.65
C GLU A 199 21.13 -16.35 15.14
N ALA A 200 20.33 -15.74 16.03
CA ALA A 200 20.52 -15.85 17.47
C ALA A 200 20.29 -17.28 17.97
N LEU A 201 19.16 -17.89 17.58
CA LEU A 201 18.80 -19.26 17.96
C LEU A 201 19.73 -20.30 17.29
N ALA A 202 20.20 -20.04 16.07
CA ALA A 202 21.21 -20.84 15.40
C ALA A 202 22.51 -20.87 16.22
N ALA A 203 22.99 -19.69 16.63
CA ALA A 203 24.16 -19.50 17.51
C ALA A 203 23.92 -19.90 18.98
N GLY A 204 22.75 -20.45 19.34
CA GLY A 204 22.44 -20.92 20.70
C GLY A 204 22.19 -19.80 21.73
N ARG A 205 22.01 -18.55 21.28
CA ARG A 205 21.58 -17.44 22.15
C ARG A 205 20.08 -17.58 22.43
N ARG A 206 19.65 -17.42 23.69
CA ARG A 206 18.23 -17.28 24.02
C ARG A 206 17.69 -15.96 23.47
N VAL A 207 16.49 -16.01 22.89
CA VAL A 207 15.68 -14.84 22.52
C VAL A 207 14.34 -14.95 23.24
N ASP A 208 13.79 -13.82 23.66
CA ASP A 208 12.42 -13.73 24.19
C ASP A 208 11.80 -12.43 23.67
N ALA A 209 11.19 -12.54 22.49
CA ALA A 209 10.39 -11.52 21.82
C ALA A 209 8.99 -12.09 21.53
N SER A 210 8.47 -12.83 22.52
CA SER A 210 7.14 -13.44 22.57
C SER A 210 5.98 -12.42 22.61
N ASN A 211 6.31 -11.14 22.83
CA ASN A 211 5.37 -10.03 22.91
C ASN A 211 5.91 -8.88 22.04
N THR A 212 5.18 -8.47 21.00
CA THR A 212 5.60 -7.41 20.07
C THR A 212 4.47 -6.42 19.76
N LEU A 213 4.83 -5.17 19.45
CA LEU A 213 3.95 -4.16 18.89
C LEU A 213 4.53 -3.75 17.54
N ALA A 214 3.75 -3.81 16.47
CA ALA A 214 4.18 -3.41 15.14
C ALA A 214 3.08 -2.68 14.37
N VAL A 215 3.48 -1.91 13.36
CA VAL A 215 2.59 -1.27 12.37
C VAL A 215 2.95 -1.80 10.99
N GLY A 216 1.94 -2.20 10.22
CA GLY A 216 2.11 -2.75 8.88
C GLY A 216 0.77 -3.13 8.25
N CYS A 217 0.83 -3.76 7.08
CA CYS A 217 -0.35 -4.32 6.41
C CYS A 217 -0.80 -5.59 7.14
N PHE A 218 -1.93 -5.52 7.84
CA PHE A 218 -2.47 -6.67 8.59
C PHE A 218 -3.97 -6.86 8.34
N CYS A 219 -4.38 -8.11 8.14
CA CYS A 219 -5.76 -8.57 8.08
C CYS A 219 -6.19 -9.20 9.41
N GLU A 220 -7.44 -9.01 9.81
CA GLU A 220 -7.97 -9.59 11.05
C GLU A 220 -8.06 -11.12 10.94
N TRP A 221 -7.55 -11.81 11.96
CA TRP A 221 -7.50 -13.27 11.96
C TRP A 221 -8.82 -13.89 12.40
N SER A 222 -9.41 -13.39 13.48
CA SER A 222 -10.82 -13.64 13.80
C SER A 222 -11.72 -13.07 12.70
N ALA A 223 -12.88 -13.69 12.49
CA ALA A 223 -13.94 -13.06 11.72
C ALA A 223 -14.56 -11.91 12.55
N PRO A 224 -14.96 -10.79 11.93
CA PRO A 224 -15.70 -9.74 12.64
C PRO A 224 -16.99 -10.32 13.24
N THR A 225 -17.16 -10.20 14.56
CA THR A 225 -18.41 -10.54 15.25
C THR A 225 -19.47 -9.52 14.88
N SER A 226 -20.29 -9.85 13.88
CA SER A 226 -21.50 -9.10 13.54
C SER A 226 -22.56 -9.28 14.64
N ASN A 227 -22.60 -8.33 15.57
CA ASN A 227 -23.74 -8.08 16.45
C ASN A 227 -24.88 -7.40 15.69
#